data_AF-A0A6P0VYH0-F1
#
_entry.id   AF-A0A6P0VYH0-F1
#
_cell.length_a   1.000
_cell.length_b   1.000
_cell.length_c   1.000
_cell.angle_alpha   90.00
_cell.angle_beta   90.00
_cell.angle_gamma   90.00
#
_symmetry.space_group_name_H-M   'P 1'
#
loop_
_entity.id
_entity.type
_entity.pdbx_description
1 polymer ?
#
loop_
_entity_poly.entity_id
_entity_poly.type
_entity_poly.pdbx_seq_one_letter_code
_entity_poly.pdbx_strand_id
1 'polypeptide(L)' 'MLVLEYKAVVKKTQAIAISEAILTSQFVRNKVLRYWMDNRGIGKKELYQYNTQLRAEYSFVKELNSHACQASVENVERAI' A
#
# COMPACT_ATOMS: atom_id res chain seq x y z
N MET A 1 -7.22 -11.75 31.91
CA MET A 1 -7.53 -11.13 30.61
C MET A 1 -8.05 -12.22 29.68
N LEU A 2 -9.32 -12.16 29.30
CA LEU A 2 -9.89 -13.10 28.31
C LEU A 2 -9.48 -12.60 26.92
N VAL A 3 -8.74 -13.42 26.19
CA VAL A 3 -8.40 -13.17 24.78
C VAL A 3 -9.28 -14.09 23.95
N LEU A 4 -10.11 -13.50 23.10
CA LEU A 4 -10.93 -14.23 22.14
C LEU A 4 -10.24 -14.20 20.79
N GLU A 5 -9.74 -15.36 20.36
CA GLU A 5 -9.15 -15.53 19.03
C GLU A 5 -10.18 -16.15 18.09
N TYR A 6 -10.43 -15.48 16.97
CA TYR A 6 -11.28 -15.98 15.90
C TYR A 6 -10.56 -15.85 14.56
N LYS A 7 -10.71 -16.86 13.70
CA LYS A 7 -10.26 -16.79 12.31
C LYS A 7 -11.34 -16.12 11.47
N ALA A 8 -10.94 -15.21 10.59
CA ALA A 8 -11.85 -14.67 9.60
C ALA A 8 -12.32 -15.80 8.67
N VAL A 9 -13.63 -16.06 8.66
CA VAL A 9 -14.24 -16.99 7.71
C VAL A 9 -14.69 -16.17 6.50
N VAL A 10 -14.03 -16.39 5.37
CA VAL A 10 -14.24 -15.62 4.13
C VAL A 10 -14.70 -16.53 3.00
N LYS A 11 -15.52 -15.98 2.10
CA LYS A 11 -15.86 -16.64 0.83
C LYS A 11 -14.63 -16.64 -0.09
N LYS A 12 -14.60 -17.57 -1.05
CA LYS A 12 -13.51 -17.66 -2.04
C LYS A 12 -13.24 -16.34 -2.77
N THR A 13 -14.29 -15.62 -3.17
CA THR A 13 -14.19 -14.31 -3.83
C THR A 13 -13.56 -13.24 -2.93
N GLN A 14 -13.87 -13.25 -1.64
CA GLN A 14 -13.28 -12.34 -0.67
C GLN A 14 -11.80 -12.65 -0.43
N ALA A 15 -11.43 -13.94 -0.35
CA ALA A 15 -10.04 -14.34 -0.20
C ALA A 15 -9.17 -13.88 -1.39
N ILE A 16 -9.70 -13.95 -2.61
CA ILE A 16 -9.05 -13.44 -3.82
C ILE A 16 -8.89 -11.92 -3.73
N ALA A 17 -9.97 -11.18 -3.45
CA ALA A 17 -9.92 -9.72 -3.33
C ALA A 17 -8.94 -9.24 -2.25
N ILE A 18 -8.86 -9.95 -1.10
CA ILE A 18 -7.89 -9.66 -0.04
C ILE A 18 -6.46 -9.88 -0.56
N SER A 19 -6.21 -10.99 -1.27
CA SER A 19 -4.90 -11.29 -1.82
C SER A 19 -4.46 -10.24 -2.85
N GLU A 20 -5.36 -9.82 -3.73
CA GLU A 20 -5.13 -8.76 -4.72
C GLU A 20 -4.85 -7.40 -4.05
N ALA A 21 -5.60 -7.06 -3.00
CA ALA A 21 -5.37 -5.85 -2.22
C ALA A 21 -4.00 -5.85 -1.52
N ILE A 22 -3.58 -6.99 -0.96
CA ILE A 22 -2.25 -7.17 -0.36
C ILE A 22 -1.16 -6.97 -1.40
N LEU A 23 -1.28 -7.62 -2.56
CA LEU A 23 -0.31 -7.49 -3.66
C LEU A 23 -0.21 -6.04 -4.16
N THR A 24 -1.35 -5.36 -4.28
CA THR A 24 -1.39 -3.96 -4.70
C THR A 24 -0.74 -3.03 -3.67
N SER A 25 -0.99 -3.24 -2.37
CA SER A 25 -0.33 -2.48 -1.30
C SER A 25 1.19 -2.70 -1.30
N GLN A 26 1.65 -3.94 -1.49
CA GLN A 26 3.08 -4.25 -1.61
C GLN A 26 3.71 -3.60 -2.85
N PHE A 27 3.00 -3.59 -3.98
CA PHE A 27 3.43 -2.89 -5.19
C PHE A 27 3.66 -1.40 -4.93
N VAL A 28 2.67 -0.71 -4.34
CA VAL A 28 2.79 0.72 -3.99
C VAL A 28 3.98 0.94 -3.07
N ARG A 29 4.09 0.18 -1.97
CA ARG A 29 5.20 0.29 -1.02
C ARG A 29 6.55 0.12 -1.70
N ASN A 30 6.72 -0.91 -2.53
CA ASN A 30 7.99 -1.20 -3.20
C ASN A 30 8.36 -0.13 -4.23
N LYS A 31 7.38 0.40 -4.98
CA LYS A 31 7.61 1.50 -5.93
C LYS A 31 8.02 2.79 -5.20
N VAL A 32 7.33 3.13 -4.10
CA VAL A 32 7.65 4.30 -3.28
C VAL A 32 9.04 4.18 -2.66
N LEU A 33 9.41 3.02 -2.12
CA LEU A 33 10.74 2.76 -1.60
C LEU A 33 11.80 2.89 -2.70
N ARG A 34 11.57 2.31 -3.89
CA ARG A 34 12.49 2.45 -5.02
C ARG A 34 12.66 3.91 -5.44
N TYR A 35 11.56 4.65 -5.51
CA TYR A 35 11.57 6.08 -5.85
C TYR A 35 12.42 6.89 -4.86
N TRP A 36 12.31 6.61 -3.55
CA TRP A 36 13.18 7.23 -2.54
C TRP A 36 14.66 6.83 -2.71
N MET A 37 14.95 5.54 -2.97
CA MET A 37 16.32 5.07 -3.18
C MET A 37 17.01 5.78 -4.35
N ASP A 38 16.25 6.03 -5.43
CA ASP A 38 16.70 6.76 -6.62
C ASP A 38 16.85 8.27 -6.39
N ASN A 39 16.10 8.83 -5.44
CA ASN A 39 16.02 10.26 -5.17
C ASN A 39 16.30 10.56 -3.69
N ARG A 40 17.47 10.14 -3.19
CA ARG A 40 17.79 10.31 -1.77
C ARG A 40 17.65 11.77 -1.33
N GLY A 41 17.03 11.97 -0.18
CA GLY A 41 16.80 13.31 0.40
C GLY A 41 15.43 13.91 0.09
N ILE A 42 14.59 13.25 -0.72
CA ILE A 42 13.19 13.65 -0.86
C ILE A 42 12.41 13.38 0.44
N GLY A 43 11.43 14.24 0.72
CA GLY A 43 10.62 14.16 1.93
C GLY A 43 9.27 13.49 1.71
N LYS A 44 8.46 13.52 2.77
CA LYS A 44 7.09 12.99 2.79
C LYS A 44 6.26 13.49 1.60
N LYS A 45 6.30 14.80 1.32
CA LYS A 45 5.46 15.42 0.30
C LYS A 45 5.65 14.78 -1.08
N GLU A 46 6.90 14.55 -1.47
CA GLU A 46 7.28 13.96 -2.74
C GLU A 46 6.81 12.50 -2.83
N LEU A 47 6.90 11.73 -1.74
CA LEU A 47 6.42 10.34 -1.71
C LEU A 47 4.90 10.23 -1.93
N TYR A 48 4.12 11.13 -1.32
CA TYR A 48 2.66 11.16 -1.53
C TYR A 48 2.27 11.64 -2.94
N GLN A 49 3.02 12.60 -3.49
CA GLN A 49 2.84 13.01 -4.90
C GLN A 49 3.13 11.84 -5.84
N TYR A 50 4.21 11.09 -5.58
CA TYR A 50 4.55 9.90 -6.37
C TYR A 50 3.47 8.81 -6.28
N ASN A 51 2.91 8.54 -5.09
CA ASN A 51 1.76 7.64 -4.95
C ASN A 51 0.52 8.11 -5.74
N THR A 52 0.30 9.42 -5.84
CA THR A 52 -0.78 9.98 -6.68
C THR A 52 -0.53 9.70 -8.16
N GLN A 53 0.73 9.80 -8.62
CA GLN A 53 1.11 9.41 -9.98
C GLN A 53 0.91 7.91 -10.22
N LEU A 54 1.31 7.04 -9.28
CA LEU A 54 1.07 5.59 -9.38
C LEU A 54 -0.43 5.26 -9.53
N ARG A 55 -1.31 5.95 -8.79
CA ARG A 55 -2.77 5.79 -8.92
C ARG A 55 -3.30 6.26 -10.27
N ALA A 56 -2.64 7.22 -10.92
CA ALA A 56 -3.02 7.68 -12.26
C ALA A 56 -2.50 6.74 -13.36
N GLU A 57 -1.30 6.17 -13.17
CA GLU A 57 -0.62 5.29 -14.12
C GLU A 57 -1.21 3.86 -14.12
N TYR A 58 -1.52 3.33 -12.94
CA TYR A 58 -1.94 1.94 -12.76
C TYR A 58 -3.39 1.86 -12.27
N SER A 59 -4.29 1.36 -13.13
CA SER A 59 -5.71 1.20 -12.81
C SER A 59 -5.96 0.35 -11.56
N PHE A 60 -5.22 -0.75 -11.38
CA PHE A 60 -5.35 -1.60 -10.20
C PHE A 60 -4.94 -0.90 -8.90
N VAL A 61 -4.01 0.08 -8.96
CA VAL A 61 -3.65 0.90 -7.80
C VAL A 61 -4.75 1.93 -7.49
N LYS A 62 -5.43 2.43 -8.52
CA LYS A 62 -6.61 3.31 -8.38
C LYS A 62 -7.77 2.60 -7.70
N GLU A 63 -7.97 1.32 -8.01
CA GLU A 63 -9.02 0.47 -7.42
C GLU A 63 -8.80 0.19 -5.93
N LEU A 64 -7.54 0.21 -5.47
CA LEU A 64 -7.24 0.14 -4.05
C LEU A 64 -7.71 1.42 -3.33
N ASN A 65 -8.27 1.26 -2.12
CA ASN A 65 -8.71 2.39 -1.30
C ASN A 65 -7.56 3.38 -1.04
N SER A 66 -7.84 4.68 -1.07
CA SER A 66 -6.85 5.74 -0.89
C SER A 66 -6.09 5.64 0.44
N HIS A 67 -6.75 5.25 1.53
CA HIS A 67 -6.12 5.08 2.84
C HIS A 67 -5.13 3.91 2.84
N ALA A 68 -5.43 2.81 2.13
CA ALA A 68 -4.52 1.67 2.02
C ALA A 68 -3.26 2.04 1.22
N CYS A 69 -3.40 2.86 0.16
CA CYS A 69 -2.25 3.43 -0.54
C CYS A 69 -1.43 4.36 0.37
N GLN A 70 -2.08 5.25 1.13
CA GLN A 70 -1.41 6.14 2.07
C GLN A 70 -0.63 5.36 3.15
N ALA A 71 -1.25 4.34 3.76
CA ALA A 71 -0.57 3.48 4.73
C ALA A 71 0.66 2.78 4.13
N SER A 72 0.60 2.42 2.83
CA SER A 72 1.75 1.85 2.12
C SER A 72 2.90 2.85 1.98
N VAL A 73 2.60 4.14 1.75
CA VAL A 73 3.59 5.23 1.71
C VAL A 73 4.17 5.50 3.11
N GLU A 74 3.31 5.59 4.13
CA GLU A 74 3.74 5.83 5.52
C GLU A 74 4.64 4.72 6.06
N ASN A 75 4.41 3.47 5.65
CA ASN A 75 5.29 2.36 6.00
C ASN A 75 6.70 2.52 5.42
N VAL A 76 6.83 3.15 4.25
CA VAL A 76 8.15 3.49 3.69
C VAL A 76 8.73 4.66 4.48
N GLU A 77 7.96 5.74 4.68
CA GLU A 77 8.38 6.93 5.42
C GLU A 77 8.91 6.61 6.82
N ARG A 78 8.30 5.66 7.53
CA ARG A 78 8.74 5.24 8.87
C ARG A 78 10.02 4.39 8.85
N ALA A 79 10.37 3.81 7.71
CA ALA A 79 11.48 2.87 7.56
C ALA A 79 12.76 3.52 7.01
N ILE A 80 12.68 4.75 6.51
CA ILE A 80 13.78 5.54 5.93
C ILE A 80 14.12 6.74 6.82
#